data_AF-A0AAV2FG71-F1
#
_entry.id   AF-A0AAV2FG71-F1
#
_cell.length_a   1.000
_cell.length_b   1.000
_cell.length_c   1.000
_cell.angle_alpha   90.00
_cell.angle_beta   90.00
_cell.angle_gamma   90.00
#
_symmetry.space_group_name_H-M   'P 1'
#
loop_
_entity.id
_entity.type
_entity.pdbx_description
1 polymer ?
#
loop_
_entity_poly.entity_id
_entity_poly.type
_entity_poly.pdbx_seq_one_letter_code
_entity_poly.pdbx_strand_id
1 'polypeptide(L)'
;MKRPIPCDVISDDSSDAENDGEEDGVFDPQQHQQFFNQHELELDSPEMITKTAEMYQNYMQELPIPSLRGSVIPCSSWMELGRSMKQLYGQPLHYLTNIILKRWDQLRTGTENQHQPLDLIIHPSKAEATIWLVEEVHRKTSSHLHIAQLWISDPMHQRFVDGIVPELCTPNS
;
A
#
# COMPACT_ATOMS: atom_id res chain seq x y z
N MET A 1 -8.05 -6.46 -82.12
CA MET A 1 -8.45 -5.93 -80.79
C MET A 1 -7.63 -6.69 -79.74
N LYS A 2 -6.49 -6.12 -79.34
CA LYS A 2 -6.22 -5.46 -78.04
C LYS A 2 -6.39 -6.39 -76.81
N ARG A 3 -5.25 -6.90 -76.31
CA ARG A 3 -4.99 -7.26 -74.89
C ARG A 3 -4.75 -5.93 -74.09
N PRO A 4 -4.40 -5.88 -72.79
CA PRO A 4 -4.30 -6.89 -71.70
C PRO A 4 -4.85 -6.39 -70.33
N ILE A 5 -4.61 -7.21 -69.29
CA ILE A 5 -4.64 -7.03 -67.81
C ILE A 5 -4.17 -5.64 -67.33
N PRO A 6 -4.65 -5.19 -66.14
CA PRO A 6 -3.84 -4.39 -65.22
C PRO A 6 -3.69 -5.04 -63.83
N CYS A 7 -2.45 -5.29 -63.45
CA CYS A 7 -1.95 -5.13 -62.08
C CYS A 7 -1.17 -3.79 -62.03
N ASP A 8 -0.84 -3.32 -60.81
CA ASP A 8 -0.21 -2.05 -60.42
C ASP A 8 -1.25 -1.01 -59.96
N VAL A 9 -1.16 -0.41 -58.75
CA VAL A 9 -0.10 0.51 -58.31
C VAL A 9 0.16 0.42 -56.79
N ILE A 10 1.44 0.58 -56.44
CA ILE A 10 2.09 0.69 -55.12
C ILE A 10 1.75 2.04 -54.45
N SER A 11 1.60 2.08 -53.11
CA SER A 11 2.09 3.22 -52.32
C SER A 11 2.26 2.85 -50.85
N ASP A 12 3.51 2.91 -50.38
CA ASP A 12 3.83 3.16 -48.96
C ASP A 12 3.33 4.57 -48.60
N ASP A 13 2.76 4.73 -47.41
CA ASP A 13 2.89 5.98 -46.66
C ASP A 13 3.02 5.66 -45.17
N SER A 14 4.06 6.24 -44.58
CA SER A 14 4.39 6.21 -43.17
C SER A 14 3.69 7.39 -42.52
N SER A 15 2.95 7.18 -41.44
CA SER A 15 2.71 8.25 -40.47
C SER A 15 2.36 7.70 -39.10
N ASP A 16 3.27 8.02 -38.16
CA ASP A 16 3.02 8.19 -36.74
C ASP A 16 1.75 9.01 -36.47
N ALA A 17 1.00 8.64 -35.42
CA ALA A 17 0.14 9.49 -34.59
C ALA A 17 -0.95 8.64 -33.90
N GLU A 18 -1.31 8.73 -32.62
CA GLU A 18 -0.82 9.41 -31.42
C GLU A 18 -1.32 8.54 -30.25
N ASN A 19 -0.58 8.53 -29.14
CA ASN A 19 -1.10 8.06 -27.87
C ASN A 19 -2.08 9.13 -27.36
N ASP A 20 -3.38 8.87 -27.47
CA ASP A 20 -4.41 9.57 -26.71
C ASP A 20 -5.60 8.63 -26.49
N GLY A 21 -5.49 7.87 -25.41
CA GLY A 21 -6.60 7.16 -24.80
C GLY A 21 -6.43 7.33 -23.30
N GLU A 22 -7.17 8.29 -22.74
CA GLU A 22 -7.33 8.49 -21.31
C GLU A 22 -7.61 7.13 -20.65
N GLU A 23 -6.63 6.57 -19.93
CA GLU A 23 -6.87 5.44 -19.03
C GLU A 23 -7.71 5.97 -17.87
N ASP A 24 -9.02 5.95 -18.05
CA ASP A 24 -9.97 5.95 -16.96
C ASP A 24 -9.69 4.66 -16.16
N GLY A 25 -8.82 4.82 -15.16
CA GLY A 25 -8.21 3.74 -14.39
C GLY A 25 -9.25 3.01 -13.57
N VAL A 26 -9.97 2.08 -14.20
CA VAL A 26 -10.79 1.10 -13.51
C VAL A 26 -9.84 0.24 -12.69
N PHE A 27 -9.90 0.41 -11.37
CA PHE A 27 -9.19 -0.40 -10.40
C PHE A 27 -9.54 -1.87 -10.60
N ASP A 28 -8.63 -2.65 -11.18
CA ASP A 28 -8.72 -4.11 -11.25
C ASP A 28 -7.96 -4.72 -10.06
N PRO A 29 -8.67 -5.18 -9.02
CA PRO A 29 -8.03 -5.66 -7.81
C PRO A 29 -7.52 -7.11 -7.95
N GLN A 30 -7.86 -7.84 -9.02
CA GLN A 30 -7.29 -9.16 -9.30
C GLN A 30 -5.85 -9.06 -9.84
N GLN A 31 -5.57 -8.06 -10.67
CA GLN A 31 -4.19 -7.77 -11.12
C GLN A 31 -3.29 -7.36 -9.96
N HIS A 32 -3.80 -6.60 -9.00
CA HIS A 32 -3.03 -6.16 -7.83
C HIS A 32 -2.67 -7.33 -6.91
N GLN A 33 -3.60 -8.23 -6.59
CA GLN A 33 -3.27 -9.40 -5.79
C GLN A 33 -2.25 -10.31 -6.46
N GLN A 34 -2.35 -10.51 -7.78
CA GLN A 34 -1.34 -11.25 -8.52
C GLN A 34 0.00 -10.51 -8.50
N PHE A 35 0.02 -9.18 -8.65
CA PHE A 35 1.24 -8.39 -8.60
C PHE A 35 1.94 -8.48 -7.24
N PHE A 36 1.25 -8.25 -6.11
CA PHE A 36 1.86 -8.29 -4.78
C PHE A 36 2.18 -9.71 -4.29
N ASN A 37 1.47 -10.75 -4.76
CA ASN A 37 1.82 -12.15 -4.45
C ASN A 37 2.90 -12.73 -5.39
N GLN A 38 3.06 -12.21 -6.61
CA GLN A 38 4.12 -12.61 -7.54
C GLN A 38 5.39 -11.77 -7.34
N HIS A 39 5.27 -10.56 -6.79
CA HIS A 39 6.38 -9.68 -6.41
C HIS A 39 6.84 -9.91 -4.96
N GLU A 40 7.40 -11.09 -4.72
CA GLU A 40 8.66 -11.16 -3.93
C GLU A 40 9.82 -10.62 -4.81
N LEU A 41 9.56 -9.55 -5.57
CA LEU A 41 10.41 -9.11 -6.65
C LEU A 41 11.60 -8.35 -6.08
N GLU A 42 12.77 -8.73 -6.58
CA GLU A 42 13.90 -7.84 -6.77
C GLU A 42 13.42 -6.57 -7.50
N LEU A 43 13.02 -5.57 -6.73
CA LEU A 43 12.73 -4.22 -7.21
C LEU A 43 14.06 -3.54 -7.53
N ASP A 44 14.69 -3.93 -8.64
CA ASP A 44 16.06 -3.49 -8.96
C ASP A 44 16.12 -2.07 -9.57
N SER A 45 14.98 -1.52 -10.00
CA SER A 45 14.89 -0.21 -10.64
C SER A 45 14.13 0.81 -9.77
N PRO A 46 14.66 2.03 -9.57
CA PRO A 46 13.95 3.13 -8.91
C PRO A 46 12.57 3.44 -9.52
N GLU A 47 12.43 3.29 -10.83
CA GLU A 47 11.16 3.48 -11.55
C GLU A 47 10.14 2.39 -11.16
N MET A 48 10.57 1.14 -11.05
CA MET A 48 9.71 0.04 -10.57
C MET A 48 9.27 0.26 -9.12
N ILE A 49 10.18 0.71 -8.25
CA ILE A 49 9.85 1.05 -6.85
C ILE A 49 8.82 2.18 -6.81
N THR A 50 8.97 3.19 -7.65
CA THR A 50 8.05 4.33 -7.71
C THR A 50 6.65 3.91 -8.13
N LYS A 51 6.51 3.11 -9.20
CA LYS A 51 5.22 2.56 -9.62
C LYS A 51 4.59 1.65 -8.56
N THR A 52 5.41 0.85 -7.87
CA THR A 52 4.92 -0.02 -6.79
C THR A 52 4.41 0.80 -5.60
N ALA A 53 5.12 1.87 -5.23
CA ALA A 53 4.69 2.79 -4.17
C ALA A 53 3.41 3.53 -4.53
N GLU A 54 3.21 3.85 -5.81
CA GLU A 54 1.98 4.45 -6.33
C GLU A 54 0.78 3.51 -6.17
N MET A 55 0.89 2.27 -6.66
CA MET A 55 -0.15 1.26 -6.48
C MET A 55 -0.46 1.00 -5.01
N TYR A 56 0.57 0.88 -4.18
CA TYR A 56 0.42 0.70 -2.74
C TYR A 56 -0.32 1.87 -2.08
N GLN A 57 0.05 3.11 -2.40
CA GLN A 57 -0.59 4.28 -1.80
C GLN A 57 -2.05 4.42 -2.25
N ASN A 58 -2.33 4.16 -3.53
CA ASN A 58 -3.70 4.16 -4.06
C ASN A 58 -4.55 3.10 -3.36
N TYR A 59 -4.05 1.88 -3.23
CA TYR A 59 -4.72 0.80 -2.49
C TYR A 59 -5.02 1.20 -1.04
N MET A 60 -4.03 1.72 -0.30
CA MET A 60 -4.20 2.10 1.09
C MET A 60 -5.19 3.28 1.27
N GLN A 61 -5.34 4.15 0.27
CA GLN A 61 -6.29 5.28 0.29
C GLN A 61 -7.75 4.85 0.24
N GLU A 62 -8.03 3.77 -0.49
CA GLU A 62 -9.38 3.20 -0.65
C GLU A 62 -9.87 2.47 0.60
N LEU A 63 -8.96 2.02 1.47
CA LEU A 63 -9.32 1.31 2.69
C LEU A 63 -10.01 2.25 3.71
N PRO A 64 -11.29 2.00 4.08
CA PRO A 64 -11.98 2.82 5.05
C PRO A 64 -11.43 2.59 6.46
N ILE A 65 -11.36 3.65 7.28
CA ILE A 65 -11.03 3.49 8.69
C ILE A 65 -12.27 2.89 9.40
N PRO A 66 -12.13 1.80 10.19
CA PRO A 66 -13.25 1.22 10.92
C PRO A 66 -13.98 2.25 11.78
N SER A 67 -15.31 2.29 11.70
CA SER A 67 -16.16 3.21 12.46
C SER A 67 -16.56 2.65 13.82
N LEU A 68 -16.74 1.32 13.90
CA LEU A 68 -17.00 0.60 15.14
C LEU A 68 -15.66 0.25 15.80
N ARG A 69 -15.36 0.93 16.91
CA ARG A 69 -14.13 0.78 17.70
C ARG A 69 -14.47 0.62 19.18
N GLY A 70 -13.47 0.36 20.02
CA GLY A 70 -13.65 0.30 21.48
C GLY A 70 -13.45 -1.09 22.08
N SER A 71 -12.86 -2.01 21.33
CA SER A 71 -12.35 -3.24 21.90
C SER A 71 -11.20 -2.91 22.85
N VAL A 72 -11.25 -3.43 24.08
CA VAL A 72 -10.10 -3.34 24.98
C VAL A 72 -9.14 -4.44 24.58
N ILE A 73 -8.06 -4.07 23.90
CA ILE A 73 -7.00 -4.98 23.44
C ILE A 73 -5.82 -4.90 24.41
N PRO A 74 -5.61 -5.90 25.28
CA PRO A 74 -4.40 -5.97 26.10
C PRO A 74 -3.17 -6.04 25.20
N CYS A 75 -2.11 -5.30 25.54
CA CYS A 75 -0.90 -5.26 24.74
C CYS A 75 0.33 -4.85 25.56
N SER A 76 1.46 -5.49 25.29
CA SER A 76 2.73 -5.17 25.94
C SER A 76 3.56 -4.13 25.16
N SER A 77 3.29 -3.97 23.86
CA SER A 77 4.02 -3.08 22.95
C SER A 77 3.13 -2.48 21.85
N TRP A 78 3.62 -1.43 21.18
CA TRP A 78 2.92 -0.79 20.07
C TRP A 78 2.84 -1.71 18.85
N MET A 79 3.92 -2.45 18.57
CA MET A 79 3.94 -3.44 17.49
C MET A 79 2.95 -4.60 17.75
N GLU A 80 2.79 -5.03 19.00
CA GLU A 80 1.81 -6.06 19.37
C GLU A 80 0.37 -5.54 19.24
N LEU A 81 0.11 -4.31 19.69
CA LEU A 81 -1.19 -3.68 19.49
C LEU A 81 -1.52 -3.56 17.99
N GLY A 82 -0.58 -3.09 17.17
CA GLY A 82 -0.76 -3.00 15.72
C GLY A 82 -1.07 -4.37 15.10
N ARG A 83 -0.36 -5.43 15.48
CA ARG A 83 -0.67 -6.80 15.01
C ARG A 83 -2.08 -7.25 15.42
N SER A 84 -2.47 -6.98 16.67
CA SER A 84 -3.78 -7.35 17.20
C SER A 84 -4.90 -6.59 16.50
N MET A 85 -4.70 -5.30 16.19
CA MET A 85 -5.63 -4.50 15.40
C MET A 85 -5.81 -5.07 13.99
N LYS A 86 -4.72 -5.44 13.31
CA LYS A 86 -4.81 -6.06 11.98
C LYS A 86 -5.64 -7.33 11.97
N GLN A 87 -5.47 -8.18 12.98
CA GLN A 87 -6.25 -9.41 13.14
C GLN A 87 -7.71 -9.13 13.48
N LEU A 88 -7.97 -8.19 14.39
CA LEU A 88 -9.31 -7.87 14.85
C LEU A 88 -10.17 -7.20 13.78
N TYR A 89 -9.58 -6.26 13.03
CA TYR A 89 -10.30 -5.44 12.05
C TYR A 89 -10.19 -5.99 10.62
N GLY A 90 -9.36 -7.01 10.39
CA GLY A 90 -9.16 -7.60 9.07
C GLY A 90 -8.61 -6.62 8.04
N GLN A 91 -7.86 -5.60 8.49
CA GLN A 91 -7.29 -4.57 7.61
C GLN A 91 -5.78 -4.44 7.84
N PRO A 92 -5.00 -4.12 6.78
CA PRO A 92 -3.58 -3.80 6.93
C PRO A 92 -3.40 -2.44 7.61
N LEU A 93 -2.21 -2.22 8.18
CA LEU A 93 -1.76 -0.89 8.57
C LEU A 93 -0.76 -0.36 7.56
N HIS A 94 -0.73 0.96 7.42
CA HIS A 94 0.16 1.61 6.50
C HIS A 94 1.64 1.37 6.87
N TYR A 95 2.51 1.25 5.88
CA TYR A 95 3.98 1.21 5.97
C TYR A 95 4.53 2.22 6.99
N LEU A 96 4.16 3.49 6.86
CA LEU A 96 4.57 4.56 7.78
C LEU A 96 4.05 4.34 9.21
N THR A 97 2.86 3.76 9.35
CA THR A 97 2.30 3.38 10.66
C THR A 97 3.11 2.23 11.27
N ASN A 98 3.38 1.16 10.52
CA ASN A 98 4.21 0.06 10.99
C ASN A 98 5.61 0.55 11.44
N ILE A 99 6.20 1.51 10.71
CA ILE A 99 7.46 2.17 11.10
C ILE A 99 7.32 2.94 12.41
N ILE A 100 6.29 3.77 12.57
CA ILE A 100 6.16 4.61 13.77
C ILE A 100 5.90 3.77 15.02
N LEU A 101 5.12 2.68 14.91
CA LEU A 101 4.90 1.74 16.01
C LEU A 101 6.22 1.11 16.48
N LYS A 102 7.05 0.66 15.52
CA LYS A 102 8.39 0.15 15.83
C LYS A 102 9.26 1.21 16.51
N ARG A 103 9.24 2.45 16.03
CA ARG A 103 10.01 3.56 16.63
C ARG A 103 9.54 3.86 18.04
N TRP A 104 8.23 3.87 18.30
CA TRP A 104 7.70 4.07 19.65
C TRP A 104 8.11 2.96 20.62
N ASP A 105 8.16 1.70 20.18
CA ASP A 105 8.71 0.62 21.00
C ASP A 105 10.20 0.80 21.28
N GLN A 106 10.99 1.22 20.27
CA GLN A 106 12.42 1.47 20.45
C GLN A 106 12.69 2.62 21.43
N LEU A 107 11.89 3.68 21.40
CA LEU A 107 12.01 4.84 22.32
C LEU A 107 11.80 4.47 23.79
N ARG A 108 11.18 3.33 24.09
CA ARG A 108 11.02 2.85 25.47
C ARG A 108 12.28 2.19 26.03
N THR A 109 13.23 1.82 25.17
CA THR A 109 14.49 1.18 25.58
C THR A 109 15.33 2.14 26.43
N GLY A 110 15.80 1.69 27.59
CA GLY A 110 16.58 2.49 28.53
C GLY A 110 15.74 3.40 29.44
N THR A 111 14.41 3.32 29.38
CA THR A 111 13.52 4.07 30.29
C THR A 111 13.10 3.23 31.50
N GLU A 112 12.65 3.88 32.56
CA GLU A 112 12.12 3.20 33.77
C GLU A 112 10.93 2.27 33.45
N ASN A 113 10.17 2.60 32.40
CA ASN A 113 8.98 1.86 31.97
C ASN A 113 9.25 0.85 30.85
N GLN A 114 10.52 0.53 30.57
CA GLN A 114 10.90 -0.39 29.50
C GLN A 114 10.26 -1.79 29.66
N HIS A 115 10.14 -2.28 30.90
CA HIS A 115 9.65 -3.63 31.20
C HIS A 115 8.16 -3.68 31.55
N GLN A 116 7.51 -2.53 31.68
CA GLN A 116 6.07 -2.50 31.97
C GLN A 116 5.28 -2.78 30.69
N PRO A 117 4.20 -3.55 30.73
CA PRO A 117 3.27 -3.66 29.61
C PRO A 117 2.74 -2.28 29.17
N LEU A 118 2.53 -2.09 27.86
CA LEU A 118 2.07 -0.81 27.30
C LEU A 118 0.68 -0.43 27.84
N ASP A 119 -0.21 -1.40 27.97
CA ASP A 119 -1.58 -1.23 28.47
C ASP A 119 -1.67 -0.77 29.94
N LEU A 120 -0.59 -0.91 30.73
CA LEU A 120 -0.47 -0.34 32.06
C LEU A 120 0.01 1.12 32.07
N ILE A 121 0.68 1.56 31.00
CA ILE A 121 1.20 2.92 30.86
C ILE A 121 0.15 3.80 30.15
N ILE A 122 -0.47 3.27 29.10
CA ILE A 122 -1.45 3.96 28.26
C ILE A 122 -2.69 3.08 28.17
N HIS A 123 -3.84 3.66 28.53
CA HIS A 123 -5.12 2.96 28.43
C HIS A 123 -5.34 2.41 27.01
N PRO A 124 -5.68 1.12 26.83
CA PRO A 124 -5.80 0.48 25.52
C PRO A 124 -6.64 1.24 24.49
N SER A 125 -7.82 1.75 24.89
CA SER A 125 -8.68 2.52 23.97
C SER A 125 -8.03 3.83 23.49
N LYS A 126 -7.15 4.45 24.29
CA LYS A 126 -6.41 5.65 23.85
C LYS A 126 -5.29 5.27 22.89
N ALA A 127 -4.60 4.17 23.16
CA ALA A 127 -3.55 3.65 22.29
C ALA A 127 -4.13 3.27 20.92
N GLU A 128 -5.24 2.51 20.90
CA GLU A 128 -5.98 2.15 19.69
C GLU A 128 -6.44 3.40 18.90
N ALA A 129 -7.09 4.36 19.57
CA ALA A 129 -7.53 5.59 18.91
C ALA A 129 -6.35 6.37 18.31
N THR A 130 -5.21 6.41 19.00
CA THR A 130 -3.99 7.07 18.50
C THR A 130 -3.50 6.41 17.22
N ILE A 131 -3.45 5.07 17.17
CA ILE A 131 -3.05 4.35 15.94
C ILE A 131 -4.00 4.68 14.80
N TRP A 132 -5.31 4.66 15.03
CA TRP A 132 -6.26 4.96 13.96
C TRP A 132 -6.18 6.40 13.43
N LEU A 133 -5.95 7.38 14.31
CA LEU A 133 -5.77 8.77 13.89
C LEU A 133 -4.50 8.94 13.02
N VAL A 134 -3.40 8.30 13.43
CA VAL A 134 -2.15 8.31 12.65
C VAL A 134 -2.32 7.56 11.32
N GLU A 135 -2.99 6.41 11.34
CA GLU A 135 -3.28 5.62 10.15
C GLU A 135 -4.11 6.40 9.14
N GLU A 136 -5.12 7.16 9.59
CA GLU A 136 -5.94 8.00 8.72
C GLU A 136 -5.11 9.10 8.05
N VAL A 137 -4.21 9.76 8.78
CA VAL A 137 -3.26 10.72 8.21
C VAL A 137 -2.40 10.03 7.14
N HIS A 138 -1.78 8.89 7.47
CA HIS A 138 -0.90 8.20 6.53
C HIS A 138 -1.63 7.72 5.27
N ARG A 139 -2.84 7.17 5.39
CA ARG A 139 -3.65 6.79 4.24
C ARG A 139 -4.01 8.00 3.39
N LYS A 140 -4.47 9.10 3.98
CA LYS A 140 -5.03 10.23 3.21
C LYS A 140 -4.03 11.26 2.71
N THR A 141 -2.86 11.39 3.33
CA THR A 141 -1.95 12.51 3.02
C THR A 141 -0.58 12.11 2.49
N SER A 142 -0.22 10.82 2.51
CA SER A 142 1.11 10.39 2.06
C SER A 142 1.21 10.43 0.53
N SER A 143 2.31 10.99 0.01
CA SER A 143 2.64 10.91 -1.41
C SER A 143 3.36 9.60 -1.72
N HIS A 144 3.00 8.95 -2.83
CA HIS A 144 3.70 7.76 -3.30
C HIS A 144 5.19 8.03 -3.60
N LEU A 145 5.54 9.24 -4.07
CA LEU A 145 6.94 9.63 -4.31
C LEU A 145 7.75 9.62 -3.01
N HIS A 146 7.14 10.08 -1.90
CA HIS A 146 7.79 10.05 -0.60
C HIS A 146 8.02 8.60 -0.12
N ILE A 147 7.02 7.73 -0.33
CA ILE A 147 7.13 6.31 0.02
C ILE A 147 8.21 5.62 -0.82
N ALA A 148 8.25 5.88 -2.13
CA ALA A 148 9.27 5.35 -3.03
C ALA A 148 10.68 5.74 -2.59
N GLN A 149 10.91 7.01 -2.22
CA GLN A 149 12.19 7.48 -1.70
C GLN A 149 12.61 6.72 -0.43
N LEU A 150 11.67 6.44 0.47
CA LEU A 150 11.92 5.65 1.67
C LEU A 150 12.25 4.20 1.33
N TRP A 151 11.54 3.58 0.39
CA TRP A 151 11.77 2.19 -0.03
C TRP A 151 13.09 2.01 -0.77
N ILE A 152 13.48 2.96 -1.61
CA ILE A 152 14.81 2.99 -2.25
C ILE A 152 15.92 3.07 -1.18
N SER A 153 15.67 3.81 -0.09
CA SER A 153 16.65 4.00 0.98
C SER A 153 16.71 2.84 1.98
N ASP A 154 15.67 2.01 2.06
CA ASP A 154 15.58 0.88 2.99
C ASP A 154 15.35 -0.43 2.24
N PRO A 155 16.42 -1.22 2.00
CA PRO A 155 16.31 -2.53 1.36
C PRO A 155 15.39 -3.51 2.10
N MET A 156 15.10 -3.29 3.38
CA MET A 156 14.25 -4.15 4.21
C MET A 156 12.82 -3.60 4.37
N HIS A 157 12.42 -2.59 3.57
CA HIS A 157 11.10 -1.94 3.67
C HIS A 157 9.93 -2.92 3.57
N GLN A 158 10.07 -3.99 2.79
CA GLN A 158 9.03 -5.02 2.58
C GLN A 158 8.55 -5.64 3.91
N ARG A 159 9.38 -5.69 4.95
CA ARG A 159 8.99 -6.19 6.29
C ARG A 159 7.92 -5.35 6.99
N PHE A 160 7.69 -4.13 6.51
CA PHE A 160 6.71 -3.19 7.07
C PHE A 160 5.50 -2.98 6.16
N VAL A 161 5.48 -3.62 4.99
CA VAL A 161 4.33 -3.63 4.09
C VAL A 161 3.49 -4.86 4.44
N ASP A 162 2.25 -4.63 4.84
CA ASP A 162 1.30 -5.72 5.14
C ASP A 162 0.69 -6.27 3.84
N GLY A 163 0.30 -7.55 3.86
CA GLY A 163 -0.36 -8.19 2.73
C GLY A 163 -1.74 -7.59 2.41
N ILE A 164 -2.13 -7.70 1.14
CA ILE A 164 -3.40 -7.17 0.63
C ILE A 164 -4.58 -8.04 1.08
N VAL A 165 -5.67 -7.39 1.52
CA VAL A 165 -6.89 -8.07 1.96
C VAL A 165 -7.81 -8.32 0.75
N PRO A 166 -8.22 -9.58 0.47
CA PRO A 166 -9.00 -9.93 -0.72
C PRO A 166 -10.42 -9.36 -0.78
N GLU A 167 -11.06 -9.05 0.34
CA GLU A 167 -12.52 -8.84 0.37
C GLU A 167 -13.00 -7.47 -0.17
N LEU A 168 -12.07 -6.57 -0.49
CA LEU A 168 -12.38 -5.31 -1.19
C LEU A 168 -12.17 -5.41 -2.72
N CYS A 169 -11.93 -6.63 -3.21
CA CYS A 169 -11.64 -6.97 -4.60
C CYS A 169 -12.88 -7.33 -5.43
N THR A 170 -14.09 -7.33 -4.84
CA THR A 170 -15.32 -7.64 -5.58
C THR A 170 -16.07 -6.36 -5.93
N PRO A 171 -16.35 -6.07 -7.22
CA PRO A 171 -17.30 -5.02 -7.55
C PRO A 171 -18.67 -5.44 -7.00
N ASN A 172 -19.30 -4.55 -6.22
CA ASN A 172 -20.70 -4.72 -5.84
C ASN A 172 -21.51 -4.89 -7.13
N SER A 173 -22.15 -6.05 -7.26
CA SER A 173 -23.01 -6.41 -8.40
C SER A 173 -24.26 -5.53 -8.49
#